data_AF-A0A7K3CTW4-F1
#
_entry.id   AF-A0A7K3CTW4-F1
#
_cell.length_a   1.000
_cell.length_b   1.000
_cell.length_c   1.000
_cell.angle_alpha   90.00
_cell.angle_beta   90.00
_cell.angle_gamma   90.00
#
_symmetry.space_group_name_H-M   'P 1'
#
loop_
_entity.id
_entity.type
_entity.pdbx_description
1 polymer ?
#
loop_
_entity_poly.entity_id
_entity_poly.type
_entity_poly.pdbx_seq_one_letter_code
_entity_poly.pdbx_strand_id
1 'polypeptide(L)'
;MVNLEVGFVLRSLAIAFDLFGIEGRVRLPDSGSAALLAGLGLAPAGEWSLPLVIDIGGDAGPGGRPAPAVHAVRDTPAAEQAPPAPAPEQAPSPKGPSPDDPSLADLVRLNRTHLFPGPPTPLDSGIAPTAHPSTEATSWAEVMWRRNSGRMPRGLLGMNGRLRRMPAHWLRDAIDWLSVPPPGAVPREVFDAVRVTAVVQAVDGFEDGIHRIRDGRAELHREDAAAALRLEREYGYPLGPEAGCDIRHASGLWFLTARPRRIVDAFGPAGWSALQYACGWALHGLSLSAAAYGMFARPVRAFNEIPVQRLLDLQEDEMITLAAVVGTPRHASGALLDIRL
;
A
#
# COMPACT_ATOMS: atom_id res chain seq x y z
N MET A 1 -7.35 -8.07 3.97
CA MET A 1 -6.67 -6.77 3.77
C MET A 1 -5.16 -6.90 3.73
N VAL A 2 -4.58 -7.90 4.40
CA VAL A 2 -3.14 -8.21 4.43
C VAL A 2 -2.45 -8.13 3.06
N ASN A 3 -3.08 -8.57 1.98
CA ASN A 3 -2.44 -8.59 0.66
C ASN A 3 -2.07 -7.19 0.10
N LEU A 4 -2.86 -6.15 0.37
CA LEU A 4 -2.46 -4.78 -0.03
C LEU A 4 -1.18 -4.35 0.69
N GLU A 5 -1.09 -4.66 1.98
CA GLU A 5 0.08 -4.34 2.81
C GLU A 5 1.31 -5.13 2.36
N VAL A 6 1.14 -6.38 1.91
CA VAL A 6 2.20 -7.18 1.32
C VAL A 6 2.82 -6.48 0.11
N GLY A 7 2.02 -5.96 -0.82
CA GLY A 7 2.53 -5.22 -1.98
C GLY A 7 3.30 -3.95 -1.57
N PHE A 8 2.78 -3.24 -0.57
CA PHE A 8 3.40 -2.03 -0.02
C PHE A 8 4.77 -2.34 0.61
N VAL A 9 4.84 -3.37 1.46
CA VAL A 9 6.06 -3.82 2.13
C VAL A 9 7.07 -4.38 1.13
N LEU A 10 6.60 -5.13 0.12
CA LEU A 10 7.46 -5.67 -0.94
C LEU A 10 8.17 -4.55 -1.71
N ARG A 11 7.49 -3.45 -2.02
CA ARG A 11 8.14 -2.29 -2.63
C ARG A 11 9.13 -1.61 -1.67
N SER A 12 8.79 -1.52 -0.39
CA SER A 12 9.70 -0.97 0.62
C SER A 12 10.99 -1.80 0.74
N LEU A 13 10.89 -3.13 0.65
CA LEU A 13 12.03 -4.04 0.62
C LEU A 13 12.84 -3.89 -0.67
N ALA A 14 12.19 -3.83 -1.83
CA ALA A 14 12.85 -3.61 -3.12
C ALA A 14 13.73 -2.35 -3.11
N ILE A 15 13.18 -1.24 -2.64
CA ILE A 15 13.90 0.03 -2.51
C ILE A 15 15.07 -0.11 -1.54
N ALA A 16 14.89 -0.78 -0.40
CA ALA A 16 16.00 -1.00 0.52
C ALA A 16 17.13 -1.82 -0.13
N PHE A 17 16.80 -2.90 -0.84
CA PHE A 17 17.79 -3.73 -1.52
C PHE A 17 18.58 -2.93 -2.55
N ASP A 18 17.90 -2.09 -3.35
CA ASP A 18 18.55 -1.20 -4.30
C ASP A 18 19.49 -0.19 -3.63
N LEU A 19 18.99 0.53 -2.63
CA LEU A 19 19.74 1.57 -1.92
C LEU A 19 20.97 1.02 -1.18
N PHE A 20 20.92 -0.23 -0.73
CA PHE A 20 22.04 -0.91 -0.07
C PHE A 20 22.89 -1.76 -1.04
N GLY A 21 22.55 -1.82 -2.32
CA GLY A 21 23.27 -2.65 -3.31
C GLY A 21 23.21 -4.14 -3.03
N ILE A 22 22.09 -4.63 -2.46
CA ILE A 22 21.88 -6.03 -2.11
C ILE A 22 21.09 -6.71 -3.23
N GLU A 23 21.63 -7.82 -3.75
CA GLU A 23 20.89 -8.67 -4.68
C GLU A 23 19.89 -9.57 -3.93
N GLY A 24 18.65 -9.57 -4.41
CA GLY A 24 17.58 -10.38 -3.84
C GLY A 24 16.67 -10.99 -4.90
N ARG A 25 16.02 -12.09 -4.55
CA ARG A 25 14.95 -12.70 -5.35
C ARG A 25 13.73 -12.93 -4.48
N VAL A 26 12.56 -12.61 -5.01
CA VAL A 26 11.28 -12.90 -4.35
C VAL A 26 10.70 -14.20 -4.88
N ARG A 27 10.28 -15.07 -3.95
CA ARG A 27 9.44 -16.24 -4.21
C ARG A 27 8.04 -15.95 -3.67
N LEU A 28 7.08 -15.97 -4.57
CA LEU A 28 5.67 -15.79 -4.24
C LEU A 28 5.11 -17.07 -3.60
N PRO A 29 3.99 -16.98 -2.84
CA PRO A 29 3.37 -18.14 -2.21
C PRO A 29 3.10 -19.29 -3.18
N ASP A 30 3.47 -20.50 -2.79
CA ASP A 30 3.27 -21.75 -3.52
C ASP A 30 2.71 -22.85 -2.60
N SER A 31 2.58 -24.08 -3.11
CA SER A 31 2.06 -25.21 -2.34
C SER A 31 2.89 -25.57 -1.11
N GLY A 32 4.18 -25.20 -1.06
CA GLY A 32 5.06 -25.43 0.09
C GLY A 32 4.96 -24.34 1.16
N SER A 33 4.37 -23.19 0.84
CA SER A 33 4.43 -21.99 1.68
C SER A 33 3.66 -22.12 2.99
N ALA A 34 2.65 -22.99 3.07
CA ALA A 34 1.93 -23.25 4.32
C ALA A 34 2.82 -23.93 5.39
N ALA A 35 3.76 -24.79 4.97
CA ALA A 35 4.69 -25.46 5.89
C ALA A 35 5.67 -24.47 6.55
N LEU A 36 5.98 -23.35 5.86
CA LEU A 36 6.84 -22.30 6.40
C LEU A 36 6.23 -21.60 7.62
N LEU A 37 4.90 -21.44 7.66
CA LEU A 37 4.22 -20.84 8.81
C LEU A 37 4.47 -21.65 10.09
N ALA A 38 4.36 -22.97 10.00
CA ALA A 38 4.65 -23.87 11.12
C ALA A 38 6.13 -23.82 11.52
N GLY A 39 7.04 -23.80 10.54
CA GLY A 39 8.48 -23.67 10.80
C GLY A 39 8.90 -22.37 11.48
N LEU A 40 8.11 -21.29 11.30
CA LEU A 40 8.29 -19.99 11.95
C LEU A 40 7.57 -19.88 13.30
N GLY A 41 6.88 -20.94 13.76
CA GLY A 41 6.09 -20.91 14.99
C GLY A 41 4.82 -20.06 14.89
N LEU A 42 4.34 -19.74 13.68
CA LEU A 42 3.14 -18.96 13.44
C LEU A 42 1.90 -19.86 13.51
N ALA A 43 1.40 -20.05 14.72
CA ALA A 43 0.21 -20.85 15.03
C ALA A 43 -0.89 -20.01 15.72
N PRO A 44 -2.18 -20.27 15.40
CA PRO A 44 -2.65 -21.20 14.39
C PRO A 44 -2.43 -20.64 12.97
N ALA A 45 -2.03 -21.50 12.03
CA ALA A 45 -1.66 -21.05 10.68
C ALA A 45 -2.78 -20.27 9.97
N GLY A 46 -4.05 -20.58 10.27
CA GLY A 46 -5.23 -19.88 9.72
C GLY A 46 -5.31 -18.39 10.05
N GLU A 47 -4.59 -17.92 11.08
CA GLU A 47 -4.53 -16.49 11.41
C GLU A 47 -3.51 -15.72 10.54
N TRP A 48 -2.74 -16.44 9.70
CA TRP A 48 -1.64 -15.88 8.92
C TRP A 48 -1.84 -16.08 7.41
N SER A 49 -1.60 -15.02 6.64
CA SER A 49 -1.46 -15.11 5.20
C SER A 49 -0.25 -15.98 4.82
N LEU A 50 -0.29 -16.60 3.64
CA LEU A 50 0.91 -17.28 3.12
C LEU A 50 2.08 -16.29 2.98
N PRO A 51 3.30 -16.69 3.39
CA PRO A 51 4.45 -15.79 3.38
C PRO A 51 5.01 -15.59 1.97
N LEU A 52 5.57 -14.41 1.72
CA LEU A 52 6.51 -14.20 0.62
C LEU A 52 7.92 -14.48 1.15
N VAL A 53 8.75 -15.14 0.36
CA VAL A 53 10.13 -15.46 0.75
C VAL A 53 11.08 -14.59 -0.07
N ILE A 54 12.05 -13.96 0.60
CA ILE A 54 13.13 -13.21 -0.03
C ILE A 54 14.41 -14.03 0.13
N ASP A 55 14.97 -14.49 -0.99
CA ASP A 55 16.31 -15.08 -1.03
C ASP A 55 17.32 -13.93 -1.16
N ILE A 56 18.33 -13.90 -0.28
CA ILE A 56 19.36 -12.85 -0.25
C ILE A 56 20.69 -13.46 -0.74
N GLY A 57 21.33 -12.82 -1.72
CA GLY A 57 22.61 -13.25 -2.29
C GLY A 57 22.47 -14.11 -3.55
N GLY A 58 23.44 -13.97 -4.46
CA GLY A 58 23.51 -14.66 -5.74
C GLY A 58 24.09 -16.07 -5.61
N ASP A 59 23.27 -17.04 -5.21
CA ASP A 59 23.40 -18.46 -5.59
C ASP A 59 22.19 -19.25 -5.08
N ALA A 60 21.13 -19.29 -5.90
CA ALA A 60 20.07 -20.28 -5.75
C ALA A 60 20.01 -21.12 -7.03
N GLY A 61 21.02 -21.97 -7.22
CA GLY A 61 20.93 -23.10 -8.15
C GLY A 61 19.81 -24.08 -7.73
N PRO A 62 19.39 -25.00 -8.61
CA PRO A 62 18.34 -25.97 -8.33
C PRO A 62 18.83 -26.98 -7.28
N GLY A 63 18.66 -26.62 -6.00
CA GLY A 63 19.15 -27.40 -4.86
C GLY A 63 19.36 -26.57 -3.59
N GLY A 64 18.68 -25.44 -3.44
CA GLY A 64 18.80 -24.53 -2.30
C GLY A 64 18.80 -25.29 -0.96
N ARG A 65 19.93 -25.19 -0.27
CA ARG A 65 20.28 -25.81 1.02
C ARG A 65 19.11 -25.71 2.01
N PRO A 66 18.74 -26.78 2.75
CA PRO A 66 17.69 -26.69 3.76
C PRO A 66 18.05 -25.60 4.78
N ALA A 67 17.02 -24.87 5.23
CA ALA A 67 17.12 -23.78 6.18
C ALA A 67 18.09 -24.11 7.34
N PRO A 68 18.92 -23.15 7.81
CA PRO A 68 19.77 -23.40 8.96
C PRO A 68 18.87 -23.78 10.14
N ALA A 69 19.18 -24.92 10.77
CA ALA A 69 18.55 -25.33 12.00
C ALA A 69 18.63 -24.17 13.00
N VAL A 70 17.47 -23.76 13.50
CA VAL A 70 17.34 -22.71 14.51
C VAL A 70 18.25 -23.09 15.68
N HIS A 71 19.31 -22.31 15.91
CA HIS A 71 20.11 -22.45 17.11
C HIS A 71 19.19 -22.17 18.30
N ALA A 72 18.97 -23.20 19.12
CA ALA A 72 18.28 -23.09 20.39
C ALA A 72 18.88 -21.92 21.18
N VAL A 73 18.06 -20.91 21.45
CA VAL A 73 18.41 -19.80 22.33
C VAL A 73 18.69 -20.40 23.70
N ARG A 74 19.94 -20.34 24.12
CA ARG A 74 20.38 -20.74 25.47
C ARG A 74 19.68 -19.87 26.50
N ASP A 75 19.17 -20.53 27.53
CA ASP A 75 18.56 -19.96 28.73
C ASP A 75 19.36 -18.76 29.27
N THR A 76 18.67 -17.63 29.43
CA THR A 76 19.17 -16.48 30.17
C THR A 76 18.59 -16.54 31.60
N PRO A 77 19.36 -16.33 32.68
CA PRO A 77 18.85 -16.49 34.04
C PRO A 77 17.81 -15.43 34.40
N ALA A 78 16.81 -15.84 35.18
CA ALA A 78 15.69 -15.03 35.64
C ALA A 78 16.15 -13.79 36.43
N ALA A 79 15.72 -12.60 35.99
CA ALA A 79 15.79 -11.38 36.78
C ALA A 79 14.61 -11.31 37.75
N GLU A 80 14.91 -11.03 39.02
CA GLU A 80 13.97 -10.82 40.12
C GLU A 80 12.85 -9.83 39.75
N GLN A 81 11.61 -10.27 39.93
CA GLN A 81 10.40 -9.47 39.68
C GLN A 81 10.19 -8.43 40.78
N ALA A 82 10.14 -7.16 40.40
CA ALA A 82 9.55 -6.11 41.21
C ALA A 82 8.02 -6.32 41.35
N PRO A 83 7.39 -5.92 42.46
CA PRO A 83 5.98 -6.16 42.69
C PRO A 83 5.09 -5.40 41.68
N PRO A 84 3.97 -6.00 41.23
CA PRO A 84 3.14 -5.43 40.18
C PRO A 84 2.36 -4.20 40.67
N ALA A 85 2.35 -3.15 39.86
CA ALA A 85 1.43 -2.03 40.02
C ALA A 85 -0.02 -2.49 39.77
N PRO A 86 -1.03 -1.90 40.44
CA PRO A 86 -2.43 -2.26 40.22
C PRO A 86 -2.86 -1.94 38.78
N ALA A 87 -3.45 -2.93 38.12
CA ALA A 87 -3.88 -2.85 36.73
C ALA A 87 -5.05 -1.87 36.57
N PRO A 88 -5.06 -1.02 35.52
CA PRO A 88 -6.27 -0.29 35.14
C PRO A 88 -7.35 -1.27 34.70
N GLU A 89 -8.60 -0.98 35.10
CA GLU A 89 -9.80 -1.75 34.81
C GLU A 89 -9.89 -2.04 33.30
N GLN A 90 -9.66 -3.30 32.93
CA GLN A 90 -9.71 -3.75 31.54
C GLN A 90 -11.16 -3.68 31.05
N ALA A 91 -11.44 -2.75 30.14
CA ALA A 91 -12.61 -2.85 29.28
C ALA A 91 -12.63 -4.25 28.63
N PRO A 92 -13.79 -4.91 28.51
CA PRO A 92 -13.87 -6.26 27.98
C PRO A 92 -13.25 -6.29 26.58
N SER A 93 -12.16 -7.04 26.45
CA SER A 93 -11.56 -7.34 25.15
C SER A 93 -12.64 -8.00 24.28
N PRO A 94 -12.85 -7.56 23.02
CA PRO A 94 -13.76 -8.27 22.13
C PRO A 94 -13.29 -9.71 22.04
N LYS A 95 -14.19 -10.66 22.34
CA LYS A 95 -13.92 -12.10 22.20
C LYS A 95 -13.39 -12.32 20.79
N GLY A 96 -12.16 -12.81 20.68
CA GLY A 96 -11.60 -13.24 19.40
C GLY A 96 -12.51 -14.26 18.71
N PRO A 97 -12.41 -14.41 17.38
CA PRO A 97 -13.26 -15.35 16.65
C PRO A 97 -13.18 -16.74 17.27
N SER A 98 -14.35 -17.39 17.38
CA SER A 98 -14.43 -18.78 17.84
C SER A 98 -13.61 -19.67 16.89
N PRO A 99 -12.89 -20.70 17.38
CA PRO A 99 -12.19 -21.68 16.54
C PRO A 99 -13.08 -22.33 15.46
N ASP A 100 -14.40 -22.30 15.66
CA ASP A 100 -15.42 -22.86 14.77
C ASP A 100 -16.14 -21.81 13.91
N ASP A 101 -15.57 -20.62 13.68
CA ASP A 101 -16.19 -19.62 12.79
C ASP A 101 -16.15 -20.10 11.31
N PRO A 102 -17.30 -20.46 10.70
CA PRO A 102 -17.34 -20.94 9.32
C PRO A 102 -16.88 -19.87 8.31
N SER A 103 -17.07 -18.58 8.63
CA SER A 103 -16.64 -17.48 7.76
C SER A 103 -15.13 -17.35 7.77
N LEU A 104 -14.50 -17.53 8.94
CA LEU A 104 -13.05 -17.58 9.06
C LEU A 104 -12.48 -18.79 8.30
N ALA A 105 -13.11 -19.96 8.43
CA ALA A 105 -12.71 -21.16 7.70
C ALA A 105 -12.80 -20.96 6.16
N ASP A 106 -13.86 -20.30 5.68
CA ASP A 106 -14.02 -19.95 4.27
C ASP A 106 -12.97 -18.95 3.78
N LEU A 107 -12.68 -17.92 4.57
CA LEU A 107 -11.63 -16.94 4.26
C LEU A 107 -10.24 -17.58 4.24
N VAL A 108 -9.95 -18.47 5.18
CA VAL A 108 -8.69 -19.22 5.21
C VAL A 108 -8.60 -20.12 3.98
N ARG A 109 -9.66 -20.89 3.66
CA ARG A 109 -9.69 -21.75 2.46
C ARG A 109 -9.43 -20.94 1.20
N LEU A 110 -10.09 -19.78 1.04
CA LEU A 110 -9.87 -18.87 -0.07
C LEU A 110 -8.43 -18.35 -0.09
N ASN A 111 -7.89 -17.91 1.06
CA ASN A 111 -6.50 -17.45 1.13
C ASN A 111 -5.50 -18.53 0.65
N ARG A 112 -5.77 -19.80 0.95
CA ARG A 112 -4.91 -20.91 0.53
C ARG A 112 -4.99 -21.25 -0.96
N THR A 113 -6.00 -20.77 -1.70
CA THR A 113 -6.05 -20.97 -3.17
C THR A 113 -5.23 -19.94 -3.93
N HIS A 114 -4.72 -18.90 -3.26
CA HIS A 114 -3.97 -17.82 -3.89
C HIS A 114 -2.48 -18.16 -4.02
N LEU A 115 -2.18 -19.15 -4.88
CA LEU A 115 -0.82 -19.64 -5.13
C LEU A 115 -0.29 -19.12 -6.47
N PHE A 116 1.01 -18.87 -6.51
CA PHE A 116 1.76 -18.36 -7.65
C PHE A 116 2.92 -19.32 -7.95
N PRO A 117 2.65 -20.50 -8.53
CA PRO A 117 3.69 -21.44 -8.88
C PRO A 117 4.61 -20.79 -9.93
N GLY A 118 5.90 -20.70 -9.64
CA GLY A 118 6.86 -20.08 -10.53
C GLY A 118 8.25 -20.00 -9.90
N PRO A 119 9.29 -19.77 -10.72
CA PRO A 119 10.64 -19.59 -10.21
C PRO A 119 10.76 -18.27 -9.43
N PRO A 120 11.71 -18.16 -8.49
CA PRO A 120 12.03 -16.89 -7.84
C PRO A 120 12.43 -15.82 -8.86
N THR A 121 11.82 -14.64 -8.76
CA THR A 121 12.10 -13.50 -9.66
C THR A 121 13.03 -12.49 -8.99
N PRO A 122 13.91 -11.81 -9.74
CA PRO A 122 14.72 -10.72 -9.20
C PRO A 122 13.86 -9.67 -8.48
N LEU A 123 14.38 -9.15 -7.37
CA LEU A 123 13.82 -8.00 -6.69
C LEU A 123 14.42 -6.74 -7.32
N ASP A 124 13.78 -6.25 -8.39
CA ASP A 124 14.20 -5.01 -9.07
C ASP A 124 14.06 -3.80 -8.12
N SER A 125 14.70 -2.68 -8.47
CA SER A 125 14.85 -1.49 -7.61
C SER A 125 13.57 -0.99 -6.92
N GLY A 126 12.42 -1.06 -7.59
CA GLY A 126 11.17 -0.50 -7.08
C GLY A 126 11.13 1.04 -7.00
N ILE A 127 12.25 1.72 -7.24
CA ILE A 127 12.38 3.16 -7.46
C ILE A 127 12.05 3.47 -8.92
N ALA A 128 11.31 4.56 -9.17
CA ALA A 128 11.09 5.00 -10.54
C ALA A 128 12.38 5.54 -11.17
N PRO A 129 12.69 5.26 -12.45
CA PRO A 129 13.97 5.62 -13.06
C PRO A 129 14.30 7.13 -13.03
N THR A 130 13.27 7.96 -13.08
CA THR A 130 13.35 9.43 -13.04
C THR A 130 13.29 9.99 -11.62
N ALA A 131 13.04 9.14 -10.62
CA ALA A 131 12.87 9.60 -9.26
C ALA A 131 14.22 9.98 -8.65
N HIS A 132 14.26 11.21 -8.17
CA HIS A 132 15.33 11.72 -7.34
C HIS A 132 14.73 12.17 -6.01
N PRO A 133 15.47 12.09 -4.89
CA PRO A 133 15.13 12.88 -3.71
C PRO A 133 14.97 14.33 -4.17
N SER A 134 13.77 14.89 -4.01
CA SER A 134 13.44 16.20 -4.58
C SER A 134 14.29 17.31 -3.94
N THR A 135 14.17 18.54 -4.45
CA THR A 135 14.79 19.72 -3.82
C THR A 135 14.37 19.95 -2.37
N GLU A 136 13.22 19.41 -1.94
CA GLU A 136 12.74 19.54 -0.55
C GLU A 136 13.18 18.40 0.37
N ALA A 137 13.55 17.24 -0.17
CA ALA A 137 14.02 16.07 0.57
C ALA A 137 15.41 15.67 0.06
N THR A 138 16.42 15.96 0.86
CA THR A 138 17.84 15.87 0.49
C THR A 138 18.36 14.44 0.35
N SER A 139 17.60 13.43 0.78
CA SER A 139 17.98 12.01 0.69
C SER A 139 16.77 11.06 0.69
N TRP A 140 16.97 9.82 0.24
CA TRP A 140 15.97 8.76 0.34
C TRP A 140 15.55 8.44 1.78
N ALA A 141 16.49 8.51 2.73
CA ALA A 141 16.19 8.35 4.15
C ALA A 141 15.20 9.42 4.63
N GLU A 142 15.35 10.65 4.15
CA GLU A 142 14.43 11.74 4.45
C GLU A 142 13.06 11.56 3.80
N VAL A 143 12.97 11.11 2.55
CA VAL A 143 11.70 10.77 1.88
C VAL A 143 10.95 9.69 2.66
N MET A 144 11.65 8.60 3.01
CA MET A 144 11.08 7.49 3.78
C MET A 144 10.60 7.92 5.17
N TRP A 145 11.36 8.80 5.84
CA TRP A 145 10.99 9.37 7.14
C TRP A 145 9.78 10.30 7.07
N ARG A 146 9.68 11.13 6.03
CA ARG A 146 8.59 12.11 5.85
C ARG A 146 7.28 11.47 5.39
N ARG A 147 7.32 10.25 4.84
CA ARG A 147 6.13 9.51 4.37
C ARG A 147 5.08 9.41 5.47
N ASN A 148 3.88 9.92 5.20
CA ASN A 148 2.78 9.92 6.15
C ASN A 148 1.42 9.87 5.43
N SER A 149 0.37 9.55 6.19
CA SER A 149 -1.01 9.40 5.71
C SER A 149 -1.92 10.59 6.02
N GLY A 150 -1.32 11.75 6.28
CA GLY A 150 -2.00 12.93 6.80
C GLY A 150 -2.35 12.75 8.27
N ARG A 151 -2.44 13.85 9.02
CA ARG A 151 -2.76 13.83 10.45
C ARG A 151 -3.72 14.94 10.79
N MET A 152 -4.60 14.65 11.74
CA MET A 152 -5.31 15.68 12.49
C MET A 152 -4.47 16.13 13.69
N PRO A 153 -4.65 17.38 14.16
CA PRO A 153 -4.12 17.81 15.45
C PRO A 153 -4.60 16.91 16.60
N ARG A 154 -3.81 16.84 17.68
CA ARG A 154 -4.15 16.16 18.95
C ARG A 154 -4.45 14.65 18.82
N GLY A 155 -4.00 14.00 17.75
CA GLY A 155 -4.20 12.57 17.56
C GLY A 155 -5.62 12.15 17.16
N LEU A 156 -6.44 13.10 16.70
CA LEU A 156 -7.79 12.81 16.20
C LEU A 156 -7.75 11.97 14.90
N LEU A 157 -8.88 11.37 14.56
CA LEU A 157 -9.00 10.50 13.38
C LEU A 157 -9.01 11.31 12.08
N GLY A 158 -8.53 10.69 11.00
CA GLY A 158 -8.59 11.27 9.65
C GLY A 158 -7.35 12.08 9.26
N MET A 159 -7.56 13.12 8.47
CA MET A 159 -6.48 13.95 7.92
C MET A 159 -6.91 15.42 7.85
N ASN A 160 -5.94 16.33 7.98
CA ASN A 160 -6.15 17.75 7.81
C ASN A 160 -5.31 18.30 6.65
N GLY A 161 -5.98 18.59 5.55
CA GLY A 161 -5.38 19.06 4.31
C GLY A 161 -5.66 20.53 4.05
N ARG A 162 -4.82 21.15 3.21
CA ARG A 162 -5.13 22.44 2.59
C ARG A 162 -4.78 22.36 1.11
N LEU A 163 -5.61 23.01 0.29
CA LEU A 163 -5.30 23.13 -1.13
C LEU A 163 -4.08 24.01 -1.30
N ARG A 164 -3.08 23.51 -2.02
CA ARG A 164 -1.93 24.26 -2.48
C ARG A 164 -1.73 24.02 -3.96
N ARG A 165 -1.28 25.06 -4.64
CA ARG A 165 -0.82 24.97 -6.01
C ARG A 165 0.47 24.16 -6.05
N MET A 166 0.48 23.09 -6.84
CA MET A 166 1.61 22.18 -7.00
C MET A 166 2.26 22.36 -8.36
N PRO A 167 3.57 22.17 -8.49
CA PRO A 167 4.24 22.28 -9.77
C PRO A 167 3.96 21.04 -10.64
N ALA A 168 4.01 21.22 -11.96
CA ALA A 168 3.72 20.17 -12.95
C ALA A 168 4.54 18.88 -12.76
N HIS A 169 5.78 19.01 -12.30
CA HIS A 169 6.71 17.89 -12.15
C HIS A 169 6.33 16.95 -11.01
N TRP A 170 5.55 17.40 -10.01
CA TRP A 170 4.98 16.51 -8.99
C TRP A 170 4.06 15.46 -9.62
N LEU A 171 3.14 15.88 -10.50
CA LEU A 171 2.18 14.96 -11.10
C LEU A 171 2.88 13.95 -12.02
N ARG A 172 3.89 14.40 -12.77
CA ARG A 172 4.70 13.51 -13.62
C ARG A 172 5.48 12.50 -12.78
N ASP A 173 6.14 12.94 -11.71
CA ASP A 173 6.83 12.04 -10.78
C ASP A 173 5.87 11.00 -10.18
N ALA A 174 4.68 11.42 -9.73
CA ALA A 174 3.67 10.49 -9.22
C ALA A 174 3.27 9.42 -10.26
N ILE A 175 3.13 9.81 -11.53
CA ILE A 175 2.83 8.88 -12.63
C ILE A 175 4.01 7.93 -12.90
N ASP A 176 5.25 8.42 -12.87
CA ASP A 176 6.44 7.59 -13.02
C ASP A 176 6.52 6.54 -11.90
N TRP A 177 6.26 6.93 -10.65
CA TRP A 177 6.16 6.02 -9.51
C TRP A 177 5.06 4.97 -9.66
N LEU A 178 3.91 5.36 -10.20
CA LEU A 178 2.78 4.48 -10.49
C LEU A 178 3.01 3.57 -11.70
N SER A 179 4.04 3.82 -12.51
CA SER A 179 4.37 3.03 -13.70
C SER A 179 5.42 1.94 -13.44
N VAL A 180 5.99 1.88 -12.23
CA VAL A 180 6.95 0.84 -11.86
C VAL A 180 6.19 -0.45 -11.51
N PRO A 181 6.39 -1.55 -12.26
CA PRO A 181 5.69 -2.79 -12.02
C PRO A 181 6.25 -3.55 -10.79
N PRO A 182 5.42 -4.35 -10.09
CA PRO A 182 5.90 -5.24 -9.05
C PRO A 182 6.73 -6.41 -9.63
N PRO A 183 7.58 -7.06 -8.80
CA PRO A 183 8.27 -8.29 -9.18
C PRO A 183 7.29 -9.47 -9.23
N GLY A 184 7.64 -10.48 -10.03
CA GLY A 184 6.80 -11.65 -10.31
C GLY A 184 5.95 -11.48 -11.58
N ALA A 185 5.86 -12.54 -12.38
CA ALA A 185 5.14 -12.51 -13.66
C ALA A 185 3.64 -12.18 -13.48
N VAL A 186 2.95 -12.92 -12.61
CA VAL A 186 1.50 -12.72 -12.39
C VAL A 186 1.18 -11.34 -11.78
N PRO A 187 1.84 -10.88 -10.69
CA PRO A 187 1.62 -9.52 -10.18
C PRO A 187 1.90 -8.43 -11.23
N ARG A 188 2.89 -8.61 -12.10
CA ARG A 188 3.20 -7.68 -13.18
C ARG A 188 2.11 -7.64 -14.25
N GLU A 189 1.68 -8.80 -14.76
CA GLU A 189 0.60 -8.86 -15.75
C GLU A 189 -0.72 -8.31 -15.20
N VAL A 190 -1.02 -8.58 -13.92
CA VAL A 190 -2.18 -7.99 -13.25
C VAL A 190 -2.03 -6.49 -13.05
N PHE A 191 -0.83 -6.01 -12.72
CA PHE A 191 -0.54 -4.58 -12.62
C PHE A 191 -0.81 -3.85 -13.93
N ASP A 192 -0.46 -4.43 -15.08
CA ASP A 192 -0.74 -3.85 -16.41
C ASP A 192 -2.26 -3.78 -16.71
N ALA A 193 -3.06 -4.62 -16.05
CA ALA A 193 -4.52 -4.57 -16.14
C ALA A 193 -5.18 -3.55 -15.19
N VAL A 194 -4.43 -2.96 -14.25
CA VAL A 194 -4.92 -1.91 -13.35
C VAL A 194 -5.01 -0.60 -14.11
N ARG A 195 -6.19 0.02 -14.06
CA ARG A 195 -6.42 1.36 -14.63
C ARG A 195 -6.27 2.39 -13.52
N VAL A 196 -5.64 3.51 -13.83
CA VAL A 196 -5.47 4.61 -12.88
C VAL A 196 -6.23 5.83 -13.37
N THR A 197 -7.09 6.35 -12.50
CA THR A 197 -7.80 7.61 -12.72
C THR A 197 -7.44 8.58 -11.60
N ALA A 198 -7.10 9.81 -11.94
CA ALA A 198 -6.77 10.85 -10.99
C ALA A 198 -7.75 12.02 -11.11
N VAL A 199 -8.30 12.50 -9.99
CA VAL A 199 -8.89 13.84 -9.93
C VAL A 199 -7.81 14.79 -9.48
N VAL A 200 -7.43 15.71 -10.37
CA VAL A 200 -6.32 16.63 -10.20
C VAL A 200 -6.87 18.03 -9.97
N GLN A 201 -6.30 18.76 -9.01
CA GLN A 201 -6.64 20.15 -8.76
C GLN A 201 -5.41 20.99 -8.38
N ALA A 202 -5.38 22.23 -8.87
CA ALA A 202 -4.34 23.22 -8.64
C ALA A 202 -2.93 22.72 -8.97
N VAL A 203 -2.74 22.10 -10.14
CA VAL A 203 -1.41 21.69 -10.64
C VAL A 203 -1.02 22.52 -11.84
N ASP A 204 0.18 23.09 -11.82
CA ASP A 204 0.66 23.90 -12.94
C ASP A 204 0.67 23.11 -14.25
N GLY A 205 0.08 23.68 -15.30
CA GLY A 205 0.03 23.10 -16.63
C GLY A 205 -0.94 21.93 -16.80
N PHE A 206 -1.82 21.66 -15.83
CA PHE A 206 -2.89 20.67 -15.93
C PHE A 206 -4.22 21.32 -15.56
N GLU A 207 -5.27 21.02 -16.34
CA GLU A 207 -6.63 21.47 -16.05
C GLU A 207 -7.20 20.75 -14.83
N ASP A 208 -7.94 21.48 -14.00
CA ASP A 208 -8.64 20.92 -12.84
C ASP A 208 -9.77 20.00 -13.30
N GLY A 209 -9.73 18.73 -12.89
CA GLY A 209 -10.71 17.76 -13.34
C GLY A 209 -10.24 16.31 -13.23
N ILE A 210 -10.86 15.47 -14.05
CA ILE A 210 -10.63 14.03 -14.07
C ILE A 210 -9.66 13.71 -15.19
N HIS A 211 -8.59 13.01 -14.86
CA HIS A 211 -7.54 12.57 -15.77
C HIS A 211 -7.44 11.05 -15.76
N ARG A 212 -7.27 10.44 -16.93
CA ARG A 212 -6.86 9.04 -17.06
C ARG A 212 -5.35 8.99 -17.16
N ILE A 213 -4.73 8.07 -16.44
CA ILE A 213 -3.30 7.83 -16.59
C ILE A 213 -3.12 6.72 -17.62
N ARG A 214 -2.45 7.04 -18.73
CA ARG A 214 -2.17 6.11 -19.85
C ARG A 214 -0.78 6.39 -20.39
N ASP A 215 -0.04 5.33 -20.71
CA ASP A 215 1.29 5.41 -21.32
C ASP A 215 2.24 6.40 -20.60
N GLY A 216 2.19 6.40 -19.26
CA GLY A 216 3.00 7.28 -18.41
C GLY A 216 2.58 8.75 -18.45
N ARG A 217 1.34 9.08 -18.84
CA ARG A 217 0.84 10.45 -18.97
C ARG A 217 -0.54 10.62 -18.38
N ALA A 218 -0.83 11.83 -17.90
CA ALA A 218 -2.18 12.25 -17.54
C ALA A 218 -2.89 12.81 -18.78
N GLU A 219 -3.97 12.16 -19.19
CA GLU A 219 -4.88 12.61 -20.24
C GLU A 219 -6.15 13.15 -19.60
N LEU A 220 -6.48 14.41 -19.89
CA LEU A 220 -7.72 15.01 -19.40
C LEU A 220 -8.92 14.27 -20.00
N HIS A 221 -9.72 13.66 -19.13
CA HIS A 221 -10.98 13.01 -19.48
C HIS A 221 -12.14 13.98 -19.43
N ARG A 222 -12.17 14.83 -18.40
CA ARG A 222 -13.23 15.82 -18.18
C ARG A 222 -12.74 16.97 -17.30
N GLU A 223 -12.88 18.19 -17.78
CA GLU A 223 -12.74 19.41 -16.95
C GLU A 223 -13.83 19.44 -15.89
N ASP A 224 -13.43 19.58 -14.63
CA ASP A 224 -14.34 19.40 -13.52
C ASP A 224 -13.76 19.92 -12.20
N ALA A 225 -13.62 21.25 -12.09
CA ALA A 225 -13.06 21.90 -10.90
C ALA A 225 -13.80 21.58 -9.59
N ALA A 226 -15.05 21.10 -9.68
CA ALA A 226 -15.85 20.70 -8.52
C ALA A 226 -15.79 19.18 -8.21
N ALA A 227 -15.02 18.38 -8.96
CA ALA A 227 -14.97 16.93 -8.80
C ALA A 227 -14.52 16.50 -7.39
N ALA A 228 -13.47 17.12 -6.84
CA ALA A 228 -12.98 16.80 -5.49
C ALA A 228 -14.03 17.09 -4.40
N LEU A 229 -14.78 18.19 -4.55
CA LEU A 229 -15.88 18.53 -3.64
C LEU A 229 -17.02 17.50 -3.74
N ARG A 230 -17.35 17.02 -4.94
CA ARG A 230 -18.38 15.97 -5.10
C ARG A 230 -17.91 14.63 -4.57
N LEU A 231 -16.63 14.28 -4.71
CA LEU A 231 -16.04 13.09 -4.10
C LEU A 231 -16.10 13.14 -2.57
N GLU A 232 -15.85 14.30 -1.95
CA GLU A 232 -15.94 14.44 -0.50
C GLU A 232 -17.34 14.11 0.05
N ARG A 233 -18.39 14.46 -0.70
CA ARG A 233 -19.79 14.13 -0.33
C ARG A 233 -20.06 12.62 -0.34
N GLU A 234 -19.30 11.88 -1.13
CA GLU A 234 -19.40 10.43 -1.25
C GLU A 234 -18.40 9.70 -0.34
N TYR A 235 -17.68 10.43 0.51
CA TYR A 235 -16.78 9.83 1.48
C TYR A 235 -17.53 9.41 2.74
N GLY A 236 -17.35 8.17 3.16
CA GLY A 236 -18.10 7.51 4.23
C GLY A 236 -17.86 8.05 5.63
N TYR A 237 -17.01 9.05 5.79
CA TYR A 237 -16.83 9.79 7.04
C TYR A 237 -17.07 11.28 6.80
N PRO A 238 -18.11 11.88 7.42
CA PRO A 238 -18.33 13.31 7.29
C PRO A 238 -17.19 14.10 7.96
N LEU A 239 -16.92 15.30 7.47
CA LEU A 239 -16.08 16.26 8.17
C LEU A 239 -16.76 16.63 9.50
N GLY A 240 -16.07 16.42 10.62
CA GLY A 240 -16.58 16.77 11.94
C GLY A 240 -15.49 17.21 12.91
N PRO A 241 -15.85 17.70 14.10
CA PRO A 241 -14.89 18.13 15.12
C PRO A 241 -13.93 17.03 15.57
N GLU A 242 -14.36 15.77 15.48
CA GLU A 242 -13.64 14.59 15.97
C GLU A 242 -12.92 13.80 14.85
N ALA A 243 -13.24 14.10 13.58
CA ALA A 243 -12.69 13.41 12.43
C ALA A 243 -12.46 14.39 11.27
N GLY A 244 -11.20 14.49 10.84
CA GLY A 244 -10.82 15.29 9.68
C GLY A 244 -11.20 14.60 8.37
N CYS A 245 -11.90 15.34 7.51
CA CYS A 245 -12.14 15.00 6.12
C CYS A 245 -11.83 16.23 5.27
N ASP A 246 -10.79 16.15 4.44
CA ASP A 246 -10.29 17.28 3.62
C ASP A 246 -10.03 16.83 2.18
N ILE A 247 -10.92 16.00 1.65
CA ILE A 247 -10.82 15.45 0.29
C ILE A 247 -10.92 16.56 -0.74
N ARG A 248 -11.80 17.54 -0.53
CA ARG A 248 -11.94 18.70 -1.40
C ARG A 248 -10.66 19.53 -1.51
N HIS A 249 -9.72 19.38 -0.58
CA HIS A 249 -8.46 20.13 -0.54
C HIS A 249 -7.25 19.35 -1.08
N ALA A 250 -7.45 18.12 -1.55
CA ALA A 250 -6.37 17.25 -2.00
C ALA A 250 -5.93 17.56 -3.43
N SER A 251 -4.67 17.89 -3.68
CA SER A 251 -4.14 18.14 -5.04
C SER A 251 -4.32 16.95 -5.99
N GLY A 252 -4.44 15.73 -5.47
CA GLY A 252 -4.77 14.53 -6.24
C GLY A 252 -5.63 13.53 -5.48
N LEU A 253 -6.69 13.01 -6.11
CA LEU A 253 -7.45 11.85 -5.66
C LEU A 253 -7.26 10.74 -6.68
N TRP A 254 -6.60 9.66 -6.27
CA TRP A 254 -6.14 8.59 -7.16
C TRP A 254 -6.98 7.36 -6.96
N PHE A 255 -7.46 6.76 -8.04
CA PHE A 255 -8.31 5.58 -8.04
C PHE A 255 -7.66 4.51 -8.90
N LEU A 256 -7.34 3.38 -8.27
CA LEU A 256 -6.84 2.18 -8.92
C LEU A 256 -8.02 1.24 -9.10
N THR A 257 -8.37 1.00 -10.36
CA THR A 257 -9.55 0.25 -10.74
C THR A 257 -9.17 -0.96 -11.58
N ALA A 258 -9.97 -2.01 -11.48
CA ALA A 258 -9.80 -3.22 -12.26
C ALA A 258 -11.17 -3.86 -12.51
N ARG A 259 -11.24 -4.83 -13.41
CA ARG A 259 -12.45 -5.63 -13.65
C ARG A 259 -12.25 -7.00 -13.02
N PRO A 260 -12.74 -7.26 -11.80
CA PRO A 260 -12.34 -8.43 -11.02
C PRO A 260 -12.63 -9.75 -11.74
N ARG A 261 -13.76 -9.84 -12.46
CA ARG A 261 -14.10 -11.03 -13.25
C ARG A 261 -13.04 -11.34 -14.29
N ARG A 262 -12.61 -10.33 -15.07
CA ARG A 262 -11.56 -10.52 -16.10
C ARG A 262 -10.22 -10.93 -15.48
N ILE A 263 -9.88 -10.38 -14.31
CA ILE A 263 -8.67 -10.77 -13.58
C ILE A 263 -8.75 -12.24 -13.15
N VAL A 264 -9.88 -12.68 -12.58
CA VAL A 264 -10.05 -14.08 -12.16
C VAL A 264 -10.12 -15.02 -13.36
N ASP A 265 -10.76 -14.62 -14.45
CA ASP A 265 -10.84 -15.42 -15.68
C ASP A 265 -9.45 -15.64 -16.31
N ALA A 266 -8.58 -14.63 -16.26
CA ALA A 266 -7.24 -14.69 -16.83
C ALA A 266 -6.20 -15.39 -15.92
N PHE A 267 -6.26 -15.14 -14.60
CA PHE A 267 -5.22 -15.54 -13.66
C PHE A 267 -5.68 -16.52 -12.59
N GLY A 268 -6.92 -17.00 -12.68
CA GLY A 268 -7.56 -17.84 -11.68
C GLY A 268 -7.75 -17.13 -10.33
N PRO A 269 -8.00 -17.89 -9.24
CA PRO A 269 -8.24 -17.33 -7.90
C PRO A 269 -7.08 -16.45 -7.39
N ALA A 270 -5.83 -16.78 -7.76
CA ALA A 270 -4.66 -16.02 -7.36
C ALA A 270 -4.62 -14.60 -7.96
N GLY A 271 -5.31 -14.36 -9.08
CA GLY A 271 -5.45 -13.04 -9.70
C GLY A 271 -5.97 -11.97 -8.74
N TRP A 272 -6.88 -12.32 -7.84
CA TRP A 272 -7.38 -11.39 -6.83
C TRP A 272 -6.27 -10.94 -5.85
N SER A 273 -5.41 -11.86 -5.41
CA SER A 273 -4.29 -11.50 -4.54
C SER A 273 -3.22 -10.72 -5.26
N ALA A 274 -2.89 -11.09 -6.50
CA ALA A 274 -1.98 -10.33 -7.34
C ALA A 274 -2.47 -8.89 -7.56
N LEU A 275 -3.78 -8.69 -7.75
CA LEU A 275 -4.38 -7.36 -7.88
C LEU A 275 -4.15 -6.52 -6.62
N GLN A 276 -4.35 -7.11 -5.45
CA GLN A 276 -4.08 -6.43 -4.19
C GLN A 276 -2.57 -6.14 -4.00
N TYR A 277 -1.68 -7.06 -4.39
CA TYR A 277 -0.23 -6.83 -4.35
C TYR A 277 0.16 -5.66 -5.27
N ALA A 278 -0.35 -5.64 -6.50
CA ALA A 278 -0.12 -4.58 -7.47
C ALA A 278 -0.62 -3.22 -6.97
N CYS A 279 -1.85 -3.14 -6.44
CA CYS A 279 -2.38 -1.90 -5.89
C CYS A 279 -1.59 -1.39 -4.67
N GLY A 280 -1.18 -2.30 -3.77
CA GLY A 280 -0.33 -1.97 -2.63
C GLY A 280 1.05 -1.45 -3.04
N TRP A 281 1.67 -2.09 -4.02
CA TRP A 281 2.94 -1.69 -4.61
C TRP A 281 2.85 -0.29 -5.25
N ALA A 282 1.84 -0.03 -6.07
CA ALA A 282 1.67 1.25 -6.73
C ALA A 282 1.38 2.37 -5.72
N LEU A 283 0.53 2.09 -4.71
CA LEU A 283 0.24 3.02 -3.62
C LEU A 283 1.48 3.41 -2.82
N HIS A 284 2.38 2.47 -2.56
CA HIS A 284 3.63 2.81 -1.87
C HIS A 284 4.46 3.81 -2.68
N GLY A 285 4.59 3.61 -3.99
CA GLY A 285 5.27 4.57 -4.86
C GLY A 285 4.64 5.95 -4.83
N LEU A 286 3.31 6.02 -4.94
CA LEU A 286 2.57 7.28 -4.81
C LEU A 286 2.82 7.97 -3.45
N SER A 287 3.01 7.18 -2.40
CA SER A 287 3.30 7.68 -1.05
C SER A 287 4.71 8.27 -0.93
N LEU A 288 5.68 7.71 -1.66
CA LEU A 288 7.04 8.21 -1.73
C LEU A 288 7.14 9.46 -2.60
N SER A 289 6.44 9.47 -3.74
CA SER A 289 6.28 10.69 -4.54
C SER A 289 5.69 11.81 -3.67
N ALA A 290 4.54 11.59 -3.01
CA ALA A 290 3.96 12.59 -2.13
C ALA A 290 4.94 13.08 -1.04
N ALA A 291 5.65 12.16 -0.38
CA ALA A 291 6.62 12.49 0.66
C ALA A 291 7.78 13.34 0.14
N ALA A 292 8.24 13.09 -1.09
CA ALA A 292 9.28 13.88 -1.74
C ALA A 292 8.88 15.35 -1.91
N TYR A 293 7.58 15.66 -2.05
CA TYR A 293 7.08 17.04 -2.17
C TYR A 293 6.46 17.58 -0.87
N GLY A 294 6.81 16.99 0.28
CA GLY A 294 6.28 17.41 1.59
C GLY A 294 4.77 17.19 1.76
N MET A 295 4.17 16.36 0.91
CA MET A 295 2.75 16.02 0.92
C MET A 295 2.50 14.74 1.74
N PHE A 296 1.23 14.45 1.98
CA PHE A 296 0.80 13.15 2.47
C PHE A 296 0.13 12.35 1.37
N ALA A 297 0.15 11.02 1.50
CA ALA A 297 -0.69 10.11 0.71
C ALA A 297 -1.45 9.19 1.66
N ARG A 298 -2.79 9.28 1.63
CA ARG A 298 -3.67 8.51 2.50
C ARG A 298 -4.42 7.47 1.68
N PRO A 299 -4.13 6.17 1.88
CA PRO A 299 -4.98 5.10 1.36
C PRO A 299 -6.39 5.22 1.93
N VAL A 300 -7.40 5.12 1.08
CA VAL A 300 -8.80 5.19 1.48
C VAL A 300 -9.63 4.14 0.75
N ARG A 301 -10.64 3.62 1.45
CA ARG A 301 -11.64 2.66 0.91
C ARG A 301 -13.06 3.00 1.38
N ALA A 302 -13.25 4.23 1.84
CA ALA A 302 -14.49 4.67 2.46
C ALA A 302 -15.43 5.38 1.47
N PHE A 303 -15.15 5.37 0.17
CA PHE A 303 -16.04 5.99 -0.80
C PHE A 303 -17.28 5.13 -1.05
N ASN A 304 -18.43 5.77 -1.20
CA ASN A 304 -19.63 5.15 -1.75
C ASN A 304 -19.33 4.75 -3.20
N GLU A 305 -19.17 3.45 -3.45
CA GLU A 305 -18.58 2.98 -4.70
C GLU A 305 -19.39 3.38 -5.93
N ILE A 306 -20.71 3.17 -5.94
CA ILE A 306 -21.56 3.44 -7.12
C ILE A 306 -21.57 4.93 -7.51
N PRO A 307 -21.82 5.89 -6.59
CA PRO A 307 -21.72 7.31 -6.93
C PRO A 307 -20.35 7.72 -7.46
N VAL A 308 -19.27 7.22 -6.85
CA VAL A 308 -17.90 7.52 -7.30
C VAL A 308 -17.62 6.90 -8.66
N GLN A 309 -18.07 5.67 -8.91
CA GLN A 309 -17.96 5.00 -10.21
C GLN A 309 -18.58 5.86 -11.33
N ARG A 310 -19.79 6.39 -11.09
CA ARG A 310 -20.48 7.29 -12.04
C ARG A 310 -19.76 8.62 -12.20
N LEU A 311 -19.30 9.21 -11.10
CA LEU A 311 -18.57 10.48 -11.14
C LEU A 311 -17.29 10.35 -11.97
N LEU A 312 -16.54 9.27 -11.77
CA LEU A 312 -15.30 8.95 -12.46
C LEU A 312 -15.52 8.33 -13.84
N ASP A 313 -16.77 8.16 -14.28
CA ASP A 313 -17.14 7.56 -15.57
C ASP A 313 -16.44 6.20 -15.79
N LEU A 314 -16.48 5.34 -14.77
CA LEU A 314 -15.98 3.97 -14.85
C LEU A 314 -17.04 3.06 -15.47
N GLN A 315 -16.59 1.93 -16.00
CA GLN A 315 -17.48 0.92 -16.55
C GLN A 315 -18.21 0.18 -15.42
N GLU A 316 -19.40 -0.35 -15.70
CA GLU A 316 -20.24 -1.01 -14.67
C GLU A 316 -19.54 -2.22 -14.03
N ASP A 317 -18.72 -2.95 -14.80
CA ASP A 317 -17.93 -4.10 -14.33
C ASP A 317 -16.56 -3.71 -13.75
N GLU A 318 -16.25 -2.41 -13.68
CA GLU A 318 -14.99 -1.86 -13.17
C GLU A 318 -15.15 -1.41 -11.71
N MET A 319 -14.36 -2.03 -10.84
CA MET A 319 -14.40 -1.90 -9.39
C MET A 319 -13.25 -1.03 -8.90
N ILE A 320 -13.50 -0.19 -7.90
CA ILE A 320 -12.46 0.58 -7.22
C ILE A 320 -11.73 -0.36 -6.26
N THR A 321 -10.55 -0.83 -6.65
CA THR A 321 -9.75 -1.74 -5.83
C THR A 321 -9.11 -0.99 -4.66
N LEU A 322 -8.63 0.21 -4.93
CA LEU A 322 -7.99 1.07 -3.96
C LEU A 322 -8.11 2.53 -4.39
N ALA A 323 -8.26 3.44 -3.43
CA ALA A 323 -8.12 4.86 -3.68
C ALA A 323 -7.09 5.48 -2.73
N ALA A 324 -6.54 6.64 -3.11
CA ALA A 324 -5.62 7.41 -2.30
C ALA A 324 -5.91 8.91 -2.40
N VAL A 325 -5.83 9.58 -1.25
CA VAL A 325 -5.92 11.03 -1.16
C VAL A 325 -4.51 11.60 -0.99
N VAL A 326 -4.08 12.43 -1.93
CA VAL A 326 -2.75 13.06 -1.90
C VAL A 326 -2.92 14.57 -1.76
N GLY A 327 -2.37 15.13 -0.70
CA GLY A 327 -2.60 16.54 -0.36
C GLY A 327 -1.49 17.15 0.47
N THR A 328 -1.51 18.48 0.57
CA THR A 328 -0.60 19.21 1.44
C THR A 328 -1.15 19.22 2.87
N PRO A 329 -0.35 18.84 3.89
CA PRO A 329 -0.81 18.94 5.26
C PRO A 329 -1.04 20.41 5.66
N ARG A 330 -2.13 20.68 6.39
CA ARG A 330 -2.44 22.04 6.88
C ARG A 330 -1.42 22.53 7.89
N HIS A 331 -0.98 21.63 8.76
CA HIS A 331 0.03 21.88 9.77
C HIS A 331 1.34 21.22 9.34
N ALA A 332 2.48 21.81 9.72
CA ALA A 332 3.75 21.16 9.47
C ALA A 332 3.74 19.75 10.08
N SER A 333 4.19 18.77 9.32
CA SER A 333 4.41 17.39 9.78
C SER A 333 5.48 17.28 10.88
N GLY A 334 6.11 18.40 11.23
CA GLY A 334 7.23 18.58 12.18
C GLY A 334 6.91 18.36 13.66
N ALA A 335 6.07 17.39 13.99
CA ALA A 335 6.00 16.83 15.34
C ALA A 335 6.15 15.30 15.31
N LEU A 336 6.91 14.78 14.36
CA LEU A 336 7.61 13.52 14.62
C LEU A 336 8.75 13.86 15.57
N LEU A 337 8.74 13.26 16.76
CA LEU A 337 9.92 13.30 17.62
C LEU A 337 11.06 12.67 16.84
N ASP A 338 12.00 13.50 16.39
CA ASP A 338 13.17 13.03 15.67
C ASP A 338 14.19 12.51 16.71
N ILE A 339 14.15 11.20 16.95
CA ILE A 339 15.04 10.51 17.89
C ILE A 339 16.41 10.18 17.27
N ARG A 340 16.71 10.68 16.07
CA ARG A 340 18.00 10.49 15.40
C ARG A 340 19.06 11.52 15.83
N LEU A 341 18.69 12.48 16.67
CA LEU A 341 19.55 13.56 17.18
C LEU A 341 20.21 13.20 18.49
#